data_AF-A0A2E3BZD0-F1
#
_entry.id   AF-A0A2E3BZD0-F1
#
_cell.length_a   1.000
_cell.length_b   1.000
_cell.length_c   1.000
_cell.angle_alpha   90.00
_cell.angle_beta   90.00
_cell.angle_gamma   90.00
#
_symmetry.space_group_name_H-M   'P 1'
#
loop_
_entity.id
_entity.type
_entity.pdbx_description
1 polymer ?
#
loop_
_entity_poly.entity_id
_entity_poly.type
_entity_poly.pdbx_seq_one_letter_code
_entity_poly.pdbx_strand_id
1 'polypeptide(L)'
;MNTDLNIDLDFNFVHFIKFLKQNNVFGAAIAAILSDRINEITNSLTDNILLPIINRDGDGDGESDIKTIEDHKVKCLGITFATGKFLMALIRFIIVTYIIFIVSATFKKFL
;
A
#
# COMPACT_ATOMS: atom_id res chain seq x y z
N MET A 1 -34.45 39.03 -19.34
CA MET A 1 -33.20 38.39 -18.93
C MET A 1 -33.58 37.22 -18.04
N ASN A 2 -33.99 36.12 -18.66
CA ASN A 2 -34.46 34.93 -17.96
C ASN A 2 -33.44 33.82 -18.16
N THR A 3 -32.87 33.35 -17.07
CA THR A 3 -32.67 31.93 -16.80
C THR A 3 -32.41 31.83 -15.32
N ASP A 4 -33.49 31.76 -14.56
CA ASP A 4 -33.46 31.20 -13.21
C ASP A 4 -32.93 29.77 -13.36
N LEU A 5 -31.64 29.60 -13.06
CA LEU A 5 -30.99 28.31 -12.95
C LEU A 5 -31.50 27.68 -11.66
N ASN A 6 -32.77 27.26 -11.67
CA ASN A 6 -33.38 26.50 -10.59
C ASN A 6 -32.80 25.08 -10.66
N ILE A 7 -31.62 24.91 -10.07
CA ILE A 7 -31.02 23.59 -9.84
C ILE A 7 -31.89 22.95 -8.77
N ASP A 8 -32.91 22.23 -9.22
CA ASP A 8 -33.79 21.46 -8.37
C ASP A 8 -32.95 20.37 -7.69
N LEU A 9 -32.55 20.67 -6.45
CA LEU A 9 -31.61 19.88 -5.64
C LEU A 9 -32.36 18.80 -4.84
N ASP A 10 -33.48 18.33 -5.38
CA ASP A 10 -34.24 17.26 -4.76
C ASP A 10 -33.44 15.96 -4.92
N PHE A 11 -32.87 15.46 -3.82
CA PHE A 11 -32.02 14.27 -3.80
C PHE A 11 -32.85 13.04 -4.17
N ASN A 12 -32.99 12.80 -5.46
CA ASN A 12 -33.74 11.67 -5.95
C ASN A 12 -32.82 10.45 -5.94
N PHE A 13 -33.02 9.57 -4.96
CA PHE A 13 -32.28 8.31 -4.82
C PHE A 13 -32.25 7.49 -6.13
N VAL A 14 -33.31 7.55 -6.95
CA VAL A 14 -33.36 6.87 -8.25
C VAL A 14 -32.36 7.48 -9.23
N HIS A 15 -32.25 8.82 -9.29
CA HIS A 15 -31.25 9.50 -10.12
C HIS A 15 -29.83 9.21 -9.63
N PHE A 16 -29.62 9.17 -8.32
CA PHE A 16 -28.33 8.81 -7.73
C PHE A 16 -27.92 7.38 -8.10
N ILE A 17 -28.79 6.38 -7.92
CA ILE A 17 -28.51 4.99 -8.30
C ILE A 17 -28.28 4.86 -9.82
N LYS A 18 -29.04 5.59 -10.64
CA LYS A 18 -28.85 5.61 -12.10
C LYS A 18 -27.49 6.20 -12.46
N PHE A 19 -27.08 7.29 -11.83
CA PHE A 19 -25.76 7.89 -11.99
C PHE A 19 -24.63 6.92 -11.63
N LEU A 20 -24.74 6.22 -10.49
CA LEU A 20 -23.73 5.23 -10.07
C LEU A 20 -23.62 4.07 -11.07
N LYS A 21 -24.75 3.59 -11.60
CA LYS A 21 -24.77 2.54 -12.62
C LYS A 21 -24.18 3.01 -13.94
N GLN A 22 -24.56 4.19 -14.42
CA GLN A 22 -24.07 4.76 -15.69
C GLN A 22 -22.56 5.00 -15.69
N ASN A 23 -22.00 5.37 -14.54
CA ASN A 23 -20.57 5.63 -14.41
C ASN A 23 -19.77 4.42 -13.89
N ASN A 24 -20.36 3.22 -13.87
CA ASN A 24 -19.73 1.99 -13.38
C ASN A 24 -19.08 2.12 -11.98
N VAL A 25 -19.65 2.96 -11.12
CA VAL A 25 -19.06 3.27 -9.80
C VAL A 25 -19.04 2.04 -8.91
N PHE A 26 -20.02 1.15 -9.04
CA PHE A 26 -20.06 -0.12 -8.31
C PHE A 26 -18.86 -1.02 -8.64
N GLY A 27 -18.49 -1.13 -9.93
CA GLY A 27 -17.32 -1.90 -10.34
C GLY A 27 -16.02 -1.31 -9.78
N ALA A 28 -15.89 0.02 -9.83
CA ALA A 28 -14.75 0.72 -9.24
C ALA A 28 -14.68 0.54 -7.71
N ALA A 29 -15.81 0.63 -7.02
CA ALA A 29 -15.87 0.45 -5.56
C ALA A 29 -15.48 -0.98 -5.15
N ILE A 30 -15.97 -2.00 -5.85
CA ILE A 30 -15.59 -3.40 -5.60
C ILE A 30 -14.09 -3.61 -5.83
N ALA A 31 -13.55 -3.09 -6.94
CA ALA A 31 -12.12 -3.18 -7.25
C ALA A 31 -11.27 -2.49 -6.18
N ALA A 32 -11.68 -1.31 -5.70
CA ALA A 32 -10.99 -0.58 -4.64
C ALA A 32 -10.99 -1.36 -3.31
N ILE A 33 -12.14 -1.89 -2.89
CA ILE A 33 -12.25 -2.69 -1.65
C ILE A 33 -11.39 -3.95 -1.75
N LEU A 34 -11.42 -4.67 -2.87
CA LEU A 34 -10.60 -5.86 -3.06
C LEU A 34 -9.11 -5.52 -3.05
N SER A 35 -8.72 -4.41 -3.70
CA SER A 35 -7.33 -3.94 -3.71
C SER A 35 -6.83 -3.61 -2.30
N ASP A 36 -7.67 -2.96 -1.49
CA ASP A 36 -7.37 -2.65 -0.09
C ASP A 36 -7.16 -3.92 0.75
N ARG A 37 -8.06 -4.92 0.62
CA ARG A 37 -7.92 -6.20 1.32
C ARG A 37 -6.69 -7.01 0.89
N ILE A 38 -6.35 -6.99 -0.39
CA ILE A 38 -5.12 -7.62 -0.88
C ILE A 38 -3.90 -6.92 -0.26
N ASN A 39 -3.90 -5.59 -0.21
CA ASN A 39 -2.83 -4.82 0.40
C ASN A 39 -2.67 -5.13 1.90
N GLU A 40 -3.76 -5.25 2.65
CA GLU A 40 -3.72 -5.69 4.05
C GLU A 40 -3.04 -7.06 4.22
N ILE A 41 -3.36 -8.05 3.37
CA ILE A 41 -2.75 -9.39 3.41
C ILE A 41 -1.25 -9.30 3.08
N THR A 42 -0.89 -8.56 2.03
CA THR A 42 0.50 -8.35 1.65
C THR A 42 1.32 -7.67 2.74
N ASN A 43 0.75 -6.66 3.39
CA ASN A 43 1.40 -5.98 4.51
C ASN A 43 1.53 -6.90 5.72
N SER A 44 0.50 -7.69 6.04
CA SER A 44 0.57 -8.66 7.14
C SER A 44 1.66 -9.71 6.91
N LEU A 45 1.77 -10.25 5.70
CA LEU A 45 2.85 -11.17 5.33
C LEU A 45 4.22 -10.50 5.45
N THR A 46 4.34 -9.26 5.00
CA THR A 46 5.60 -8.52 5.04
C THR A 46 6.01 -8.19 6.47
N ASP A 47 5.12 -7.59 7.24
CA ASP A 47 5.47 -7.00 8.53
C ASP A 47 5.51 -8.03 9.66
N ASN A 48 4.70 -9.09 9.57
CA ASN A 48 4.62 -10.10 10.62
C ASN A 48 5.43 -11.36 10.34
N ILE A 49 5.78 -11.64 9.08
CA ILE A 49 6.53 -12.86 8.71
C ILE A 49 7.89 -12.49 8.16
N LEU A 50 7.97 -11.62 7.16
CA LEU A 50 9.26 -11.33 6.51
C LEU A 50 10.14 -10.43 7.36
N LEU A 51 9.62 -9.30 7.84
CA LEU A 51 10.40 -8.34 8.61
C LEU A 51 11.00 -8.98 9.86
N PRO A 52 10.32 -9.84 10.65
CA PRO A 52 10.96 -10.52 11.77
C PRO A 52 12.07 -11.50 11.38
N ILE A 53 11.97 -12.14 10.20
CA ILE A 53 13.04 -13.01 9.67
C ILE A 53 14.24 -12.18 9.23
N ILE A 54 13.99 -11.03 8.61
CA ILE A 54 15.02 -10.11 8.10
C ILE A 54 15.69 -9.37 9.26
N ASN A 55 14.88 -8.82 10.17
CA ASN A 55 15.28 -8.10 11.36
C ASN A 55 15.62 -9.03 12.54
N ARG A 56 16.05 -10.26 12.25
CA ARG A 56 16.43 -11.22 13.28
C ARG A 56 17.56 -10.62 14.14
N ASP A 57 17.39 -10.73 15.44
CA ASP A 57 18.43 -10.54 16.45
C ASP A 57 19.28 -11.82 16.47
N GLY A 58 20.41 -11.80 15.77
CA GLY A 58 21.27 -12.95 15.57
C GLY A 58 22.27 -13.15 16.71
N ASP A 59 22.62 -12.07 17.41
CA ASP A 59 23.61 -12.05 18.49
C ASP A 59 22.99 -12.02 19.91
N GLY A 60 21.68 -11.82 20.01
CA GLY A 60 20.89 -11.87 21.24
C GLY A 60 20.99 -10.60 22.07
N ASP A 61 21.33 -9.46 21.46
CA ASP A 61 21.54 -8.19 22.16
C ASP A 61 20.23 -7.38 22.40
N GLY A 62 19.10 -7.87 21.89
CA GLY A 62 17.78 -7.23 22.01
C GLY A 62 17.53 -6.13 20.98
N GLU A 63 18.51 -5.84 20.12
CA GLU A 63 18.38 -5.01 18.94
C GLU A 63 18.30 -5.88 17.69
N SER A 64 17.89 -5.30 16.58
CA SER A 64 17.87 -6.02 15.31
C SER A 64 19.21 -5.81 14.61
N ASP A 65 19.85 -6.88 14.11
CA ASP A 65 21.11 -6.82 13.36
C ASP A 65 21.07 -5.78 12.21
N ILE A 66 19.88 -5.51 11.67
CA ILE A 66 19.62 -4.56 10.58
C ILE A 66 19.48 -3.09 11.03
N LYS A 67 19.20 -2.81 12.30
CA LYS A 67 19.10 -1.43 12.83
C LYS A 67 20.40 -0.64 12.64
N THR A 68 21.54 -1.34 12.62
CA THR A 68 22.86 -0.76 12.30
C THR A 68 22.91 -0.11 10.91
N ILE A 69 22.11 -0.61 9.96
CA ILE A 69 21.97 -0.06 8.59
C ILE A 69 20.91 1.05 8.56
N GLU A 70 19.82 0.90 9.31
CA GLU A 70 18.70 1.85 9.30
C GLU A 70 19.04 3.19 9.98
N ASP A 71 19.88 3.16 11.01
CA ASP A 71 20.35 4.35 11.74
C ASP A 71 21.50 5.10 11.05
N HIS A 72 21.95 4.63 9.88
CA HIS A 72 23.00 5.29 9.11
C HIS A 72 22.51 6.64 8.56
N LYS A 73 22.92 7.71 9.24
CA LYS A 73 22.61 9.10 8.90
C LYS A 73 23.87 9.76 8.34
N VAL A 74 23.82 10.18 7.08
CA VAL A 74 24.90 10.96 6.47
C VAL A 74 24.57 12.43 6.64
N LYS A 75 25.40 13.15 7.40
CA LYS A 75 25.30 14.61 7.51
C LYS A 75 26.20 15.24 6.45
N CYS A 76 25.61 16.01 5.55
CA CYS A 76 26.35 16.79 4.57
C CYS A 76 25.81 18.23 4.61
N LEU A 77 26.69 19.22 4.79
CA LEU A 77 26.35 20.65 4.78
C LEU A 77 25.16 21.05 5.68
N GLY A 78 25.07 20.49 6.89
CA GLY A 78 23.99 20.79 7.84
C GLY A 78 22.65 20.08 7.58
N ILE A 79 22.53 19.33 6.48
CA ILE A 79 21.36 18.51 6.16
C ILE A 79 21.64 17.07 6.58
N THR A 80 20.70 16.49 7.34
CA THR A 80 20.79 15.08 7.78
C THR A 80 20.01 14.20 6.82
N PHE A 81 20.71 13.40 6.02
CA PHE A 81 20.10 12.42 5.13
C PHE A 81 19.97 11.09 5.86
N ALA A 82 18.73 10.62 6.05
CA ALA A 82 18.42 9.30 6.58
C ALA A 82 18.51 8.22 5.49
N THR A 83 19.70 8.07 4.92
CA THR A 83 19.99 7.11 3.84
C THR A 83 19.72 5.66 4.25
N GLY A 84 19.92 5.33 5.54
CA GLY A 84 19.58 4.01 6.09
C GLY A 84 18.10 3.66 5.95
N LYS A 85 17.21 4.57 6.37
CA LYS A 85 15.75 4.39 6.24
C LYS A 85 15.29 4.25 4.79
N PHE A 86 15.91 5.01 3.88
CA PHE A 86 15.58 4.91 2.46
C PHE A 86 16.02 3.56 1.86
N LEU A 87 17.22 3.09 2.19
CA LEU A 87 17.71 1.79 1.75
C LEU A 87 16.85 0.65 2.31
N MET A 88 16.42 0.75 3.57
CA MET A 88 15.52 -0.23 4.17
C MET A 88 14.14 -0.23 3.49
N ALA A 89 13.61 0.95 3.17
CA ALA A 89 12.37 1.05 2.38
C ALA A 89 12.51 0.43 0.99
N LEU A 90 13.67 0.58 0.34
CA LEU A 90 13.96 -0.03 -0.96
C LEU A 90 14.02 -1.57 -0.88
N ILE A 91 14.69 -2.10 0.15
CA ILE A 91 14.77 -3.55 0.39
C ILE A 91 13.35 -4.11 0.65
N ARG A 92 12.57 -3.45 1.52
CA ARG A 92 11.18 -3.83 1.79
C ARG A 92 10.34 -3.84 0.51
N PHE A 93 10.48 -2.82 -0.34
CA PHE A 93 9.79 -2.75 -1.63
C PHE A 93 10.15 -3.92 -2.55
N ILE A 94 11.44 -4.26 -2.69
CA ILE A 94 11.89 -5.38 -3.53
C ILE A 94 11.29 -6.71 -3.03
N ILE A 95 11.32 -6.93 -1.72
CA ILE A 95 10.83 -8.17 -1.10
C ILE A 95 9.31 -8.31 -1.28
N VAL A 96 8.54 -7.26 -0.98
CA VAL A 96 7.08 -7.23 -1.18
C VAL A 96 6.74 -7.52 -2.64
N THR A 97 7.40 -6.82 -3.56
CA THR A 97 7.16 -6.98 -5.01
C THR A 97 7.49 -8.39 -5.48
N TYR A 98 8.58 -8.97 -4.98
CA TYR A 98 8.98 -10.33 -5.32
C TYR A 98 7.99 -11.39 -4.82
N ILE A 99 7.41 -11.18 -3.63
CA ILE A 99 6.39 -12.09 -3.10
C ILE A 99 5.07 -11.98 -3.86
N ILE A 100 4.63 -10.77 -4.19
CA ILE A 100 3.46 -10.58 -5.06
C ILE A 100 3.70 -11.29 -6.39
N PHE A 101 4.91 -11.21 -6.94
CA PHE A 101 5.29 -11.95 -8.14
C PHE A 101 5.14 -13.47 -7.96
N ILE A 102 5.69 -14.06 -6.88
CA ILE A 102 5.53 -15.50 -6.59
C ILE A 102 4.06 -15.90 -6.46
N VAL A 103 3.27 -15.11 -5.73
CA VAL A 103 1.82 -15.35 -5.57
C VAL A 103 1.15 -15.33 -6.94
N SER A 104 1.38 -14.30 -7.75
CA SER A 104 0.80 -14.17 -9.10
C SER A 104 1.19 -15.34 -10.02
N ALA A 105 2.44 -15.79 -9.95
CA ALA A 105 2.94 -16.92 -10.73
C ALA A 105 2.28 -18.23 -10.30
N THR A 106 2.06 -18.41 -8.99
CA THR A 106 1.38 -19.58 -8.42
C THR A 106 -0.08 -19.62 -8.84
N PHE A 107 -0.79 -18.50 -8.76
CA PHE A 107 -2.17 -18.39 -9.22
C PHE A 107 -2.31 -18.69 -10.72
N LYS A 108 -1.40 -18.17 -11.55
CA LYS A 108 -1.38 -18.45 -13.00
C LYS A 108 -1.13 -19.92 -13.32
N LYS A 109 -0.42 -20.65 -12.46
CA LYS A 109 -0.18 -22.09 -12.62
C LYS A 109 -1.38 -22.93 -12.20
N PHE A 110 -2.22 -22.41 -11.32
CA PHE A 110 -3.39 -23.11 -10.76
C PHE A 110 -4.67 -22.90 -11.58
N LEU A 111 -4.71 -21.86 -12.42
CA LEU A 111 -5.80 -21.53 -13.34
C LEU A 111 -5.48 -22.05 -14.75
#